data_AF-A0A4V2X3B5-F1
#
_entry.id   AF-A0A4V2X3B5-F1
#
_cell.length_a   1.000
_cell.length_b   1.000
_cell.length_c   1.000
_cell.angle_alpha   90.00
_cell.angle_beta   90.00
_cell.angle_gamma   90.00
#
_symmetry.space_group_name_H-M   'P 1'
#
loop_
_entity.id
_entity.type
_entity.pdbx_description
1 polymer ?
#
loop_
_entity_poly.entity_id
_entity_poly.type
_entity_poly.pdbx_seq_one_letter_code
_entity_poly.pdbx_strand_id
1 'polypeptide(L)'
;MTSAALKRALLIALLGLASSPALAARQCEAVVGEGWPPAVGNYGQAAAQLLGGQAEDGLSLLVLPARGVETQVLLRRDAGSSQWQVLAGQADKRIYNWDGGASRGGVNLRLDQSPEFAQAPLPDALAQRLVAAWASALATPEVAARAPVTDGEVVSFTINGERYSGLRPGCGQLAELLEQAALLVELAHSKDKKYEKRYEGIERALDKMHDRFYGEDAG
;
A
#
# COMPACT_ATOMS: atom_id res chain seq x y z
N MET A 1 47.57 -26.04 31.80
CA MET A 1 46.55 -24.97 31.76
C MET A 1 45.86 -25.03 30.40
N THR A 2 44.95 -25.99 30.25
CA THR A 2 43.48 -25.84 30.28
C THR A 2 42.89 -25.46 28.92
N SER A 3 42.79 -26.49 28.08
CA SER A 3 42.01 -26.63 26.82
C SER A 3 40.54 -26.15 26.90
N ALA A 4 40.04 -25.81 28.09
CA ALA A 4 38.70 -25.29 28.33
C ALA A 4 38.51 -23.81 27.92
N ALA A 5 39.57 -23.00 27.92
CA ALA A 5 39.46 -21.57 27.60
C ALA A 5 39.23 -21.31 26.10
N LEU A 6 39.88 -22.09 25.23
CA LEU A 6 39.73 -21.96 23.78
C LEU A 6 38.35 -22.42 23.28
N LYS A 7 37.78 -23.46 23.89
CA LYS A 7 36.43 -23.97 23.55
C LYS A 7 35.30 -23.01 23.98
N ARG A 8 35.51 -22.24 25.05
CA ARG A 8 34.53 -21.23 25.51
C ARG A 8 34.57 -19.94 24.67
N ALA A 9 35.73 -19.56 24.14
CA ALA A 9 35.83 -18.41 23.24
C ALA A 9 35.17 -18.68 21.87
N LEU A 10 35.24 -19.92 21.36
CA LEU A 10 34.64 -20.29 20.08
C LEU A 10 33.11 -20.41 20.13
N LEU A 11 32.52 -20.78 21.28
CA LEU A 11 31.06 -20.89 21.42
C LEU A 11 30.36 -19.52 21.54
N ILE A 12 31.06 -18.47 21.96
CA ILE A 12 30.48 -17.13 22.10
C ILE A 12 30.50 -16.37 20.76
N ALA A 13 31.46 -16.68 19.87
CA ALA A 13 31.53 -16.07 18.53
C ALA A 13 30.49 -16.63 17.53
N LEU A 14 29.84 -17.76 17.83
CA LEU A 14 28.84 -18.40 16.95
C LEU A 14 27.39 -17.99 17.25
N LEU A 15 27.11 -17.30 18.37
CA LEU A 15 25.76 -16.85 18.72
C LEU A 15 25.46 -15.38 18.33
N GLY A 16 26.41 -14.67 17.71
CA GLY A 16 26.27 -13.25 17.36
C GLY A 16 25.82 -12.96 15.92
N LEU A 17 25.54 -13.97 15.09
CA LEU A 17 25.34 -13.80 13.63
C LEU A 17 23.90 -14.01 13.16
N ALA A 18 22.91 -14.02 14.05
CA ALA A 18 21.53 -14.32 13.68
C ALA A 18 20.55 -13.22 14.11
N SER A 19 20.81 -11.99 13.66
CA SER A 19 19.78 -10.94 13.67
C SER A 19 20.04 -9.92 12.55
N SER A 20 20.30 -10.39 11.34
CA SER A 20 20.22 -9.55 10.15
C SER A 20 18.76 -9.20 9.85
N PRO A 21 18.40 -7.91 9.69
CA PRO A 21 17.05 -7.49 9.29
C PRO A 21 16.65 -8.05 7.91
N ALA A 22 17.63 -8.41 7.06
CA ALA A 22 17.41 -9.11 5.79
C ALA A 22 16.73 -10.48 5.94
N LEU A 23 16.90 -11.16 7.09
CA LEU A 23 16.16 -12.39 7.38
C LEU A 23 14.72 -12.12 7.82
N ALA A 24 14.37 -10.92 8.28
CA ALA A 24 12.98 -10.54 8.63
C ALA A 24 12.12 -10.32 7.37
N ALA A 25 12.68 -9.74 6.31
CA ALA A 25 12.00 -9.60 5.02
C ALA A 25 11.70 -10.97 4.37
N ARG A 26 12.59 -11.97 4.56
CA ARG A 26 12.38 -13.35 4.08
C ARG A 26 11.27 -14.13 4.80
N GLN A 27 10.68 -13.57 5.87
CA GLN A 27 9.59 -14.20 6.63
C GLN A 27 8.23 -13.61 6.26
N CYS A 28 8.19 -12.55 5.45
CA CYS A 28 6.94 -12.00 4.96
C CYS A 28 6.40 -12.90 3.85
N GLU A 29 5.27 -13.54 4.11
CA GLU A 29 4.54 -14.30 3.10
C GLU A 29 4.14 -13.36 1.95
N ALA A 30 4.34 -13.81 0.72
CA ALA A 30 3.95 -13.07 -0.48
C ALA A 30 2.43 -13.08 -0.64
N VAL A 31 1.75 -12.23 0.12
CA VAL A 31 0.29 -12.13 0.16
C VAL A 31 -0.30 -11.17 -0.88
N VAL A 32 0.58 -10.46 -1.60
CA VAL A 32 0.27 -9.55 -2.71
C VAL A 32 0.96 -10.07 -3.96
N GLY A 33 0.32 -9.92 -5.11
CA GLY A 33 0.94 -10.24 -6.40
C GLY A 33 0.34 -9.45 -7.56
N GLU A 34 0.89 -9.64 -8.76
CA GLU A 34 0.49 -8.89 -9.95
C GLU A 34 -0.99 -9.12 -10.34
N GLY A 35 -1.68 -8.03 -10.72
CA GLY A 35 -3.05 -8.04 -11.20
C GLY A 35 -4.10 -8.07 -10.08
N TRP A 36 -5.29 -8.57 -10.42
CA TRP A 36 -6.39 -8.79 -9.47
C TRP A 36 -6.38 -10.23 -8.96
N PRO A 37 -6.76 -10.48 -7.69
CA PRO A 37 -7.08 -11.82 -7.25
C PRO A 37 -8.21 -12.40 -8.12
N PRO A 38 -8.25 -13.73 -8.34
CA PRO A 38 -9.35 -14.38 -9.03
C PRO A 38 -10.73 -13.96 -8.46
N ALA A 39 -11.70 -13.77 -9.35
CA ALA A 39 -13.06 -13.30 -9.06
C ALA A 39 -13.23 -11.88 -8.48
N VAL A 40 -12.15 -11.14 -8.21
CA VAL A 40 -12.23 -9.77 -7.67
C VAL A 40 -12.26 -8.70 -8.77
N GLY A 41 -11.70 -8.98 -9.95
CA GLY A 41 -11.41 -7.97 -10.97
C GLY A 41 -12.58 -7.05 -11.37
N ASN A 42 -13.79 -7.58 -11.59
CA ASN A 42 -14.94 -6.77 -11.98
C ASN A 42 -15.36 -5.78 -10.89
N TYR A 43 -15.44 -6.25 -9.63
CA TYR A 43 -15.78 -5.43 -8.48
C TYR A 43 -14.67 -4.41 -8.18
N GLY A 44 -13.41 -4.87 -8.16
CA GLY A 44 -12.26 -4.01 -7.88
C GLY A 44 -12.10 -2.89 -8.91
N GLN A 45 -12.28 -3.19 -10.20
CA GLN A 45 -12.24 -2.17 -11.25
C GLN A 45 -13.37 -1.15 -11.11
N ALA A 46 -14.60 -1.61 -10.83
CA ALA A 46 -15.73 -0.72 -10.66
C ALA A 46 -15.55 0.21 -9.43
N ALA A 47 -15.03 -0.33 -8.33
CA ALA A 47 -14.71 0.43 -7.14
C ALA A 47 -13.61 1.47 -7.40
N ALA A 48 -12.53 1.08 -8.10
CA ALA A 48 -11.47 2.02 -8.47
C ALA A 48 -12.02 3.16 -9.35
N GLN A 49 -12.85 2.84 -10.35
CA GLN A 49 -13.44 3.85 -11.23
C GLN A 49 -14.34 4.84 -10.48
N LEU A 50 -15.16 4.34 -9.55
CA LEU A 50 -16.04 5.17 -8.74
C LEU A 50 -15.25 6.09 -7.79
N LEU A 51 -14.14 5.61 -7.24
CA LEU A 51 -13.37 6.30 -6.19
C LEU A 51 -12.20 7.16 -6.69
N GLY A 52 -12.24 7.59 -7.95
CA GLY A 52 -11.28 8.54 -8.52
C GLY A 52 -10.50 8.02 -9.73
N GLY A 53 -10.65 6.74 -10.06
CA GLY A 53 -10.07 6.11 -11.24
C GLY A 53 -8.71 5.47 -10.96
N GLN A 54 -7.82 5.55 -11.94
CA GLN A 54 -6.42 5.12 -11.81
C GLN A 54 -5.49 6.31 -12.07
N ALA A 55 -4.31 6.28 -11.46
CA ALA A 55 -3.25 7.22 -11.73
C ALA A 55 -2.25 6.58 -12.70
N GLU A 56 -2.31 6.97 -13.99
CA GLU A 56 -1.45 6.39 -15.03
C GLU A 56 0.04 6.66 -14.78
N ASP A 57 0.39 7.88 -14.36
CA ASP A 57 1.77 8.29 -14.07
C ASP A 57 2.01 8.50 -12.57
N GLY A 58 1.22 7.85 -11.70
CA GLY A 58 1.25 8.10 -10.26
C GLY A 58 1.11 6.81 -9.46
N LEU A 59 0.52 6.93 -8.27
CA LEU A 59 0.25 5.79 -7.42
C LEU A 59 -1.17 5.80 -6.89
N SER A 60 -1.67 4.63 -6.49
CA SER A 60 -2.89 4.52 -5.72
C SER A 60 -2.89 3.30 -4.80
N LEU A 61 -3.69 3.39 -3.75
CA LEU A 61 -4.09 2.26 -2.91
C LEU A 61 -5.61 2.23 -2.84
N LEU A 62 -6.21 1.17 -3.34
CA LEU A 62 -7.62 0.84 -3.16
C LEU A 62 -7.76 -0.21 -2.05
N VAL A 63 -8.73 -0.02 -1.16
CA VAL A 63 -9.12 -0.99 -0.15
C VAL A 63 -10.55 -1.46 -0.43
N LEU A 64 -10.69 -2.77 -0.61
CA LEU A 64 -11.95 -3.48 -0.79
C LEU A 64 -12.22 -4.28 0.49
N PRO A 65 -12.92 -3.70 1.47
CA PRO A 65 -12.99 -4.33 2.78
C PRO A 65 -14.04 -5.45 2.82
N ALA A 66 -13.83 -6.39 3.74
CA ALA A 66 -14.82 -7.44 4.02
C ALA A 66 -16.10 -6.87 4.66
N ARG A 67 -16.01 -5.71 5.34
CA ARG A 67 -17.09 -4.96 5.97
C ARG A 67 -16.81 -3.46 5.91
N GLY A 68 -17.85 -2.62 5.92
CA GLY A 68 -17.70 -1.18 5.77
C GLY A 68 -17.76 -0.77 4.30
N VAL A 69 -17.11 0.35 3.98
CA VAL A 69 -17.14 0.99 2.65
C VAL A 69 -15.75 1.02 2.03
N GLU A 70 -15.72 0.94 0.71
CA GLU A 70 -14.52 0.97 -0.10
C GLU A 70 -13.87 2.36 -0.05
N THR A 71 -12.55 2.38 0.00
CA THR A 71 -11.77 3.62 0.03
C THR A 71 -10.61 3.55 -0.95
N GLN A 72 -10.22 4.70 -1.48
CA GLN A 72 -9.06 4.83 -2.35
C GLN A 72 -8.28 6.08 -1.98
N VAL A 73 -6.96 5.99 -2.03
CA VAL A 73 -6.08 7.18 -2.10
C VAL A 73 -5.26 7.11 -3.38
N LEU A 74 -5.14 8.23 -4.06
CA LEU A 74 -4.36 8.39 -5.29
C LEU A 74 -3.42 9.56 -5.12
N LEU A 75 -2.24 9.45 -5.71
CA LEU A 75 -1.36 10.58 -6.01
C LEU A 75 -1.24 10.64 -7.53
N ARG A 76 -1.68 11.74 -8.12
CA ARG A 76 -1.68 11.97 -9.57
C ARG A 76 -1.42 13.43 -9.89
N ARG A 77 -1.06 13.72 -11.13
CA ARG A 77 -1.06 15.11 -11.63
C ARG A 77 -2.49 15.56 -11.92
N ASP A 78 -2.79 16.78 -11.52
CA ASP A 78 -4.02 17.45 -11.90
C ASP A 78 -3.99 17.82 -13.39
N ALA A 79 -5.07 17.49 -14.11
CA ALA A 79 -5.13 17.66 -15.56
C ALA A 79 -5.08 19.13 -16.01
N GLY A 80 -5.48 20.07 -15.14
CA GLY A 80 -5.51 21.50 -15.48
C GLY A 80 -4.23 22.26 -15.13
N SER A 81 -3.51 21.83 -14.10
CA SER A 81 -2.37 22.58 -13.54
C SER A 81 -1.03 21.84 -13.60
N SER A 82 -1.02 20.55 -13.97
CA SER A 82 0.14 19.65 -13.88
C SER A 82 0.74 19.50 -12.46
N GLN A 83 0.14 20.14 -11.46
CA GLN A 83 0.54 20.02 -10.06
C GLN A 83 0.16 18.65 -9.51
N TRP A 84 1.00 18.07 -8.67
CA TRP A 84 0.63 16.84 -7.97
C TRP A 84 -0.46 17.10 -6.93
N GLN A 85 -1.44 16.20 -6.92
CA GLN A 85 -2.49 16.20 -5.93
C GLN A 85 -2.67 14.80 -5.36
N VAL A 86 -2.90 14.77 -4.05
CA VAL A 86 -3.45 13.61 -3.37
C VAL A 86 -4.96 13.71 -3.41
N LEU A 87 -5.62 12.65 -3.84
CA LEU A 87 -7.07 12.51 -3.82
C LEU A 87 -7.43 11.29 -2.95
N ALA A 88 -8.22 11.50 -1.91
CA ALA A 88 -8.80 10.43 -1.10
C ALA A 88 -10.30 10.34 -1.39
N GLY A 89 -10.75 9.18 -1.83
CA GLY A 89 -12.16 8.86 -2.10
C GLY A 89 -12.69 7.82 -1.13
N GLN A 90 -13.93 8.00 -0.69
CA GLN A 90 -14.65 7.05 0.16
C GLN A 90 -16.08 6.86 -0.35
N ALA A 91 -16.50 5.61 -0.54
CA ALA A 91 -17.86 5.31 -0.94
C ALA A 91 -18.87 5.70 0.17
N ASP A 92 -20.03 6.23 -0.21
CA ASP A 92 -21.14 6.53 0.72
C ASP A 92 -21.72 5.22 1.29
N LYS A 93 -21.88 4.23 0.41
CA LYS A 93 -22.36 2.88 0.75
C LYS A 93 -21.44 1.85 0.18
N ARG A 94 -21.41 0.69 0.84
CA ARG A 94 -20.68 -0.47 0.34
C ARG A 94 -21.07 -0.75 -1.11
N ILE A 95 -20.09 -0.75 -1.99
CA ILE A 95 -20.23 -0.97 -3.43
C ILE A 95 -20.63 -2.42 -3.66
N TYR A 96 -19.94 -3.37 -3.03
CA TYR A 96 -20.30 -4.78 -3.12
C TYR A 96 -21.55 -5.09 -2.29
N ASN A 97 -22.65 -5.43 -2.95
CA ASN A 97 -23.91 -5.80 -2.30
C ASN A 97 -24.41 -7.16 -2.79
N TRP A 98 -24.71 -8.06 -1.86
CA TRP A 98 -25.44 -9.29 -2.17
C TRP A 98 -26.93 -9.03 -2.05
N ASP A 99 -27.67 -9.24 -3.14
CA ASP A 99 -29.13 -9.22 -3.14
C ASP A 99 -29.67 -10.65 -3.03
N GLY A 100 -30.45 -10.91 -1.99
CA GLY A 100 -31.06 -12.21 -1.69
C GLY A 100 -32.53 -12.33 -2.09
N GLY A 101 -33.07 -11.39 -2.88
CA GLY A 101 -34.48 -11.36 -3.29
C GLY A 101 -34.97 -12.65 -3.96
N ALA A 102 -36.24 -13.00 -3.68
CA ALA A 102 -36.86 -14.28 -4.00
C ALA A 102 -36.72 -14.66 -5.49
N SER A 103 -36.05 -15.80 -5.71
CA SER A 103 -35.83 -16.56 -6.97
C SER A 103 -34.52 -16.37 -7.74
N ARG A 104 -33.73 -15.30 -7.54
CA ARG A 104 -32.35 -15.18 -8.09
C ARG A 104 -31.48 -14.32 -7.16
N GLY A 105 -30.74 -14.98 -6.26
CA GLY A 105 -29.71 -14.31 -5.49
C GLY A 105 -28.51 -13.95 -6.38
N GLY A 106 -27.91 -12.79 -6.18
CA GLY A 106 -26.79 -12.34 -6.99
C GLY A 106 -26.05 -11.14 -6.42
N VAL A 107 -24.87 -10.88 -6.97
CA VAL A 107 -24.08 -9.69 -6.65
C VAL A 107 -24.59 -8.51 -7.47
N ASN A 108 -24.86 -7.39 -6.80
CA ASN A 108 -25.14 -6.10 -7.40
C ASN A 108 -24.09 -5.08 -6.92
N LEU A 109 -23.52 -4.31 -7.84
CA LEU A 109 -22.58 -3.24 -7.51
C LEU A 109 -23.33 -1.90 -7.44
N ARG A 110 -23.32 -1.27 -6.27
CA ARG A 110 -23.97 0.03 -6.05
C ARG A 110 -23.10 1.14 -6.60
N LEU A 111 -23.09 1.32 -7.92
CA LEU A 111 -22.25 2.33 -8.58
C LEU A 111 -22.95 3.69 -8.71
N ASP A 112 -24.29 3.71 -8.62
CA ASP A 112 -25.08 4.94 -8.56
C ASP A 112 -25.09 5.49 -7.11
N GLN A 113 -23.97 6.07 -6.73
CA GLN A 113 -23.77 6.77 -5.46
C GLN A 113 -22.80 7.93 -5.67
N SER A 114 -22.77 8.87 -4.72
CA SER A 114 -21.86 10.02 -4.73
C SER A 114 -20.81 9.83 -3.63
N PRO A 115 -19.61 9.33 -3.95
CA PRO A 115 -18.53 9.20 -2.97
C PRO A 115 -18.12 10.55 -2.40
N GLU A 116 -17.61 10.52 -1.17
CA GLU A 116 -16.92 11.66 -0.57
C GLU A 116 -15.49 11.72 -1.08
N PHE A 117 -15.04 12.94 -1.40
CA PHE A 117 -13.67 13.20 -1.85
C PHE A 117 -13.03 14.30 -1.02
N ALA A 118 -11.77 14.07 -0.65
CA ALA A 118 -10.88 15.06 -0.08
C ALA A 118 -9.61 15.15 -0.92
N GLN A 119 -9.03 16.34 -1.03
CA GLN A 119 -7.84 16.54 -1.85
C GLN A 119 -6.90 17.57 -1.24
N ALA A 120 -5.61 17.38 -1.50
CA ALA A 120 -4.58 18.32 -1.10
C ALA A 120 -3.45 18.34 -2.13
N PRO A 121 -2.81 19.49 -2.35
CA PRO A 121 -1.61 19.57 -3.16
C PRO A 121 -0.45 18.77 -2.54
N LEU A 122 0.49 18.35 -3.37
CA LEU A 122 1.76 17.77 -2.94
C LEU A 122 2.91 18.43 -3.71
N PRO A 123 4.03 18.80 -3.07
CA PRO A 123 5.20 19.30 -3.78
C PRO A 123 5.80 18.26 -4.73
N ASP A 124 6.24 18.69 -5.92
CA ASP A 124 6.76 17.79 -6.97
C ASP A 124 7.89 16.88 -6.50
N ALA A 125 8.85 17.41 -5.74
CA ALA A 125 9.97 16.62 -5.21
C ALA A 125 9.49 15.50 -4.29
N LEU A 126 8.51 15.78 -3.42
CA LEU A 126 7.95 14.79 -2.51
C LEU A 126 7.11 13.73 -3.26
N ALA A 127 6.34 14.16 -4.26
CA ALA A 127 5.57 13.25 -5.11
C ALA A 127 6.48 12.26 -5.84
N GLN A 128 7.57 12.74 -6.44
CA GLN A 128 8.54 11.90 -7.14
C GLN A 128 9.21 10.89 -6.20
N ARG A 129 9.55 11.31 -4.97
CA ARG A 129 10.10 10.41 -3.95
C ARG A 129 9.12 9.28 -3.57
N LEU A 130 7.83 9.60 -3.38
CA LEU A 130 6.81 8.60 -3.11
C LEU A 130 6.67 7.59 -4.25
N VAL A 131 6.54 8.07 -5.49
CA VAL A 131 6.42 7.22 -6.68
C VAL A 131 7.63 6.29 -6.80
N ALA A 132 8.85 6.81 -6.63
CA ALA A 132 10.06 5.99 -6.69
C ALA A 132 10.13 4.95 -5.56
N ALA A 133 9.76 5.31 -4.33
CA ALA A 133 9.76 4.40 -3.19
C ALA A 133 8.73 3.27 -3.36
N TRP A 134 7.52 3.59 -3.81
CA TRP A 134 6.47 2.60 -4.06
C TRP A 134 6.83 1.66 -5.21
N ALA A 135 7.37 2.20 -6.30
CA ALA A 135 7.86 1.40 -7.42
C ALA A 135 8.96 0.41 -6.97
N SER A 136 9.92 0.88 -6.16
CA SER A 136 11.00 0.03 -5.66
C SER A 136 10.48 -1.07 -4.74
N ALA A 137 9.53 -0.76 -3.85
CA ALA A 137 8.93 -1.72 -2.93
C ALA A 137 8.11 -2.81 -3.64
N LEU A 138 7.39 -2.43 -4.69
CA LEU A 138 6.56 -3.34 -5.49
C LEU A 138 7.38 -4.19 -6.48
N ALA A 139 8.62 -3.79 -6.78
CA ALA A 139 9.56 -4.56 -7.59
C ALA A 139 10.37 -5.60 -6.79
N THR A 140 10.00 -5.86 -5.53
CA THR A 140 10.70 -6.80 -4.64
C THR A 140 10.19 -8.24 -4.77
N PRO A 141 10.97 -9.25 -4.34
CA PRO A 141 10.50 -10.63 -4.25
C PRO A 141 9.34 -10.87 -3.25
N GLU A 142 8.97 -9.88 -2.43
CA GLU A 142 7.78 -9.95 -1.56
C GLU A 142 6.48 -9.97 -2.38
N VAL A 143 6.53 -9.52 -3.63
CA VAL A 143 5.41 -9.51 -4.57
C VAL A 143 5.43 -10.79 -5.41
N ALA A 144 4.33 -11.55 -5.36
CA ALA A 144 4.15 -12.73 -6.19
C ALA A 144 3.88 -12.37 -7.66
N ALA A 145 4.30 -13.26 -8.57
CA ALA A 145 4.09 -13.08 -10.02
C ALA A 145 2.60 -13.00 -10.43
N ARG A 146 1.67 -13.41 -9.56
CA ARG A 146 0.23 -13.22 -9.74
C ARG A 146 -0.42 -13.03 -8.37
N ALA A 147 -1.44 -12.18 -8.31
CA ALA A 147 -2.26 -11.97 -7.13
C ALA A 147 -2.82 -13.31 -6.61
N PRO A 148 -2.56 -13.68 -5.34
CA PRO A 148 -3.08 -14.93 -4.77
C PRO A 148 -4.61 -14.95 -4.72
N VAL A 149 -5.19 -16.16 -4.70
CA VAL A 149 -6.60 -16.33 -4.33
C VAL A 149 -6.75 -15.92 -2.87
N THR A 150 -7.73 -15.07 -2.59
CA THR A 150 -7.99 -14.55 -1.25
C THR A 150 -9.49 -14.50 -0.98
N ASP A 151 -9.85 -14.87 0.24
CA ASP A 151 -11.16 -14.63 0.82
C ASP A 151 -10.99 -13.56 1.92
N GLY A 152 -11.51 -12.35 1.70
CA GLY A 152 -11.46 -11.29 2.72
C GLY A 152 -11.27 -9.89 2.17
N GLU A 153 -10.64 -9.04 3.00
CA GLU A 153 -10.22 -7.70 2.58
C GLU A 153 -9.14 -7.81 1.50
N VAL A 154 -9.33 -7.09 0.40
CA VAL A 154 -8.35 -6.96 -0.66
C VAL A 154 -7.80 -5.55 -0.66
N VAL A 155 -6.48 -5.43 -0.66
CA VAL A 155 -5.79 -4.19 -1.00
C VAL A 155 -5.28 -4.28 -2.43
N SER A 156 -5.31 -3.17 -3.15
CA SER A 156 -4.80 -3.08 -4.52
C SER A 156 -3.96 -1.83 -4.67
N PHE A 157 -2.65 -2.03 -4.78
CA PHE A 157 -1.68 -1.01 -5.11
C PHE A 157 -1.68 -0.80 -6.63
N THR A 158 -1.54 0.44 -7.07
CA THR A 158 -1.18 0.76 -8.45
C THR A 158 0.01 1.69 -8.44
N ILE A 159 0.97 1.45 -9.32
CA ILE A 159 2.12 2.34 -9.56
C ILE A 159 2.33 2.41 -11.06
N ASN A 160 2.32 3.62 -11.62
CA ASN A 160 2.48 3.85 -13.06
C ASN A 160 1.56 2.97 -13.94
N GLY A 161 0.30 2.80 -13.53
CA GLY A 161 -0.67 1.93 -14.20
C GLY A 161 -0.53 0.42 -13.93
N GLU A 162 0.59 -0.05 -13.37
CA GLU A 162 0.79 -1.46 -13.00
C GLU A 162 0.09 -1.76 -11.67
N ARG A 163 -0.58 -2.92 -11.59
CA ARG A 163 -1.43 -3.29 -10.45
C ARG A 163 -0.87 -4.47 -9.68
N TYR A 164 -0.92 -4.36 -8.36
CA TYR A 164 -0.53 -5.41 -7.42
C TYR A 164 -1.57 -5.52 -6.32
N SER A 165 -2.11 -6.71 -6.11
CA SER A 165 -3.25 -6.89 -5.22
C SER A 165 -3.17 -8.19 -4.43
N GLY A 166 -3.88 -8.23 -3.31
CA GLY A 166 -3.97 -9.40 -2.46
C GLY A 166 -4.49 -9.06 -1.08
N LEU A 167 -4.11 -9.85 -0.08
CA LEU A 167 -4.43 -9.55 1.31
C LEU A 167 -3.63 -8.35 1.80
N ARG A 168 -4.10 -7.73 2.89
CA ARG A 168 -3.38 -6.65 3.57
C ARG A 168 -2.01 -7.16 4.09
N PRO A 169 -0.87 -6.63 3.59
CA PRO A 169 0.45 -7.00 4.09
C PRO A 169 0.63 -6.55 5.54
N GLY A 170 1.17 -7.44 6.38
CA GLY A 170 1.40 -7.19 7.81
C GLY A 170 2.86 -6.91 8.19
N CYS A 171 3.80 -7.07 7.25
CA CYS A 171 5.22 -6.83 7.45
C CYS A 171 5.90 -6.45 6.12
N GLY A 172 7.23 -6.24 6.18
CA GLY A 172 8.04 -5.96 5.00
C GLY A 172 7.80 -4.56 4.43
N GLN A 173 8.23 -4.36 3.19
CA GLN A 173 8.13 -3.06 2.53
C GLN A 173 6.68 -2.71 2.22
N LEU A 174 5.87 -3.72 1.86
CA LEU A 174 4.47 -3.51 1.50
C LEU A 174 3.61 -3.03 2.68
N ALA A 175 3.97 -3.38 3.92
CA ALA A 175 3.31 -2.83 5.11
C ALA A 175 3.62 -1.34 5.31
N GLU A 176 4.84 -0.88 5.04
CA GLU A 176 5.17 0.56 5.11
C GLU A 176 4.42 1.36 4.03
N LEU A 177 4.12 0.77 2.87
CA LEU A 177 3.28 1.44 1.86
C LEU A 177 1.88 1.74 2.40
N LEU A 178 1.32 0.87 3.25
CA LEU A 178 0.03 1.13 3.91
C LEU A 178 0.12 2.29 4.91
N GLU A 179 1.24 2.40 5.65
CA GLU A 179 1.49 3.54 6.55
C GLU A 179 1.59 4.85 5.76
N GLN A 180 2.32 4.85 4.66
CA GLN A 180 2.44 6.02 3.78
C GLN A 180 1.09 6.40 3.17
N ALA A 181 0.29 5.42 2.73
CA ALA A 181 -1.05 5.68 2.21
C ALA A 181 -1.97 6.32 3.26
N ALA A 182 -1.87 5.92 4.53
CA ALA A 182 -2.61 6.56 5.62
C ALA A 182 -2.20 8.03 5.80
N LEU A 183 -0.91 8.35 5.69
CA LEU A 183 -0.42 9.74 5.73
C LEU A 183 -0.92 10.57 4.55
N LEU A 184 -1.03 9.97 3.35
CA LEU A 184 -1.64 10.62 2.18
C LEU A 184 -3.13 10.91 2.41
N VAL A 185 -3.88 9.99 2.99
CA VAL A 185 -5.29 10.22 3.38
C VAL A 185 -5.39 11.35 4.41
N GLU A 186 -4.51 11.38 5.41
CA GLU A 186 -4.47 12.47 6.38
C GLU A 186 -4.14 13.83 5.76
N LEU A 187 -3.25 13.86 4.76
CA LEU A 187 -2.92 15.05 3.99
C LEU A 187 -4.15 15.53 3.20
N ALA A 188 -4.83 14.64 2.47
CA ALA A 188 -6.02 14.97 1.69
C ALA A 188 -7.13 15.61 2.52
N HIS A 189 -7.31 15.19 3.78
CA HIS A 189 -8.30 15.75 4.72
C HIS A 189 -7.76 16.92 5.56
N SER A 190 -6.51 17.35 5.34
CA SER A 190 -5.92 18.45 6.08
C SER A 190 -6.31 19.81 5.51
N LYS A 191 -6.17 20.85 6.32
CA LYS A 191 -6.33 22.24 5.89
C LYS A 191 -4.96 22.79 5.48
N ASP A 192 -4.94 23.76 4.58
CA ASP A 192 -3.70 24.34 4.01
C ASP A 192 -2.63 24.70 5.04
N LYS A 193 -3.02 25.34 6.14
CA LYS A 193 -2.10 25.71 7.24
C LYS A 193 -1.39 24.54 7.93
N LYS A 194 -1.82 23.29 7.68
CA LYS A 194 -1.22 22.07 8.23
C LYS A 194 -0.36 21.32 7.20
N TYR A 195 -0.37 21.71 5.93
CA TYR A 195 0.28 20.94 4.86
C TYR A 195 1.77 20.75 5.11
N GLU A 196 2.50 21.79 5.52
CA GLU A 196 3.93 21.68 5.79
C GLU A 196 4.25 20.56 6.79
N LYS A 197 3.54 20.55 7.93
CA LYS A 197 3.67 19.50 8.94
C LYS A 197 3.28 18.11 8.40
N ARG A 198 2.34 18.02 7.45
CA ARG A 198 1.97 16.76 6.81
C ARG A 198 3.06 16.29 5.86
N TYR A 199 3.66 17.18 5.09
CA TYR A 199 4.79 16.88 4.21
C TYR A 199 5.98 16.33 5.00
N GLU A 200 6.38 17.01 6.09
CA GLU A 200 7.43 16.53 7.01
C GLU A 200 7.11 15.14 7.59
N GLY A 201 5.83 14.82 7.80
CA GLY A 201 5.40 13.50 8.26
C GLY A 201 5.60 12.42 7.21
N ILE A 202 5.25 12.72 5.95
CA ILE A 202 5.43 11.83 4.80
C ILE A 202 6.92 11.63 4.52
N GLU A 203 7.72 12.70 4.55
CA GLU A 203 9.17 12.64 4.34
C GLU A 203 9.84 11.75 5.39
N ARG A 204 9.51 11.94 6.67
CA ARG A 204 10.06 11.07 7.73
C ARG A 204 9.66 9.61 7.57
N ALA A 205 8.46 9.32 7.08
CA ALA A 205 8.05 7.95 6.80
C ALA A 205 8.83 7.33 5.64
N LEU A 206 9.12 8.12 4.59
CA LEU A 206 9.99 7.70 3.49
C LEU A 206 11.43 7.45 3.96
N ASP A 207 11.98 8.35 4.76
CA ASP A 207 13.34 8.21 5.31
C ASP A 207 13.44 6.97 6.20
N LYS A 208 12.47 6.77 7.11
CA LYS A 208 12.38 5.57 7.94
C LYS A 208 12.32 4.28 7.11
N MET A 209 11.53 4.27 6.03
CA MET A 209 11.48 3.12 5.12
C MET A 209 12.81 2.91 4.41
N HIS A 210 13.45 4.00 3.94
CA HIS A 210 14.76 3.94 3.30
C HIS A 210 15.81 3.34 4.25
N ASP A 211 15.95 3.89 5.45
CA ASP A 211 16.93 3.43 6.44
C ASP A 211 16.74 1.96 6.80
N ARG A 212 15.47 1.53 6.93
CA ARG A 212 15.12 0.16 7.32
C ARG A 212 15.45 -0.89 6.25
N PHE A 213 15.32 -0.56 4.96
CA PHE A 213 15.39 -1.56 3.88
C PHE A 213 16.52 -1.33 2.88
N TYR A 214 17.13 -0.15 2.86
CA TYR A 214 18.10 0.28 1.87
C TYR A 214 19.34 0.97 2.47
N GLY A 215 19.29 1.35 3.76
CA GLY A 215 20.43 1.95 4.46
C GLY A 215 21.60 0.99 4.68
N GLU A 216 22.77 1.53 5.04
CA GLU A 216 24.02 0.77 5.24
C GLU A 216 23.93 -0.31 6.35
N ASP A 217 22.92 -0.22 7.22
CA ASP A 217 22.60 -1.20 8.27
C ASP A 217 21.68 -2.35 7.79
N ALA A 218 21.34 -2.41 6.49
CA ALA A 218 20.49 -3.47 5.90
C ALA A 218 21.20 -4.83 5.71
N GLY A 219 22.36 -5.03 6.33
CA GLY A 219 23.18 -6.26 6.29
C GLY A 219 22.86 -7.28 7.38
#